data_AF-A0A925DL40-F1
#
_entry.id   AF-A0A925DL40-F1
#
_cell.length_a   1.000
_cell.length_b   1.000
_cell.length_c   1.000
_cell.angle_alpha   90.00
_cell.angle_beta   90.00
_cell.angle_gamma   90.00
#
_symmetry.space_group_name_H-M   'P 1'
#
loop_
_entity.id
_entity.type
_entity.pdbx_description
1 polymer ?
#
loop_
_entity_poly.entity_id
_entity_poly.type
_entity_poly.pdbx_seq_one_letter_code
_entity_poly.pdbx_strand_id
1 'polypeptide(L)'
;MQTFKNPFEGIIFPQYRKYKNGKNFFKIVSEKEFEEKTFLGGKTITHRFEVKILPDRNLISDLLINYAEFAEEISAEEYERA
;
A
#
# COMPACT_ATOMS: atom_id res chain seq x y z
N MET A 1 28.21 -8.30 15.18
CA MET A 1 26.99 -8.80 14.54
C MET A 1 26.07 -7.61 14.33
N GLN A 2 25.82 -7.20 13.09
CA GLN A 2 24.84 -6.13 12.82
C GLN A 2 23.46 -6.78 12.82
N THR A 3 22.62 -6.42 13.79
CA THR A 3 21.20 -6.80 13.79
C THR A 3 20.51 -5.98 12.72
N PHE A 4 20.11 -6.62 11.62
CA PHE A 4 19.20 -6.02 10.67
C PHE A 4 17.84 -5.85 11.35
N LYS A 5 17.49 -4.63 11.72
CA LYS A 5 16.13 -4.31 12.16
C LYS A 5 15.21 -4.42 10.95
N ASN A 6 14.07 -5.10 11.11
CA ASN A 6 13.06 -5.11 10.07
C ASN A 6 12.55 -3.66 9.92
N PRO A 7 12.60 -3.03 8.73
CA PRO A 7 12.17 -1.63 8.58
C PRO A 7 10.68 -1.42 8.86
N PHE A 8 9.91 -2.51 8.93
CA PHE A 8 8.48 -2.52 9.24
C PHE A 8 8.18 -2.86 10.71
N GLU A 9 9.20 -2.94 11.57
CA GLU A 9 9.04 -3.21 13.00
C GLU A 9 8.16 -2.12 13.66
N GLY A 10 7.02 -2.54 14.22
CA GLY A 10 6.05 -1.64 14.87
C GLY A 10 4.89 -1.19 13.98
N ILE A 11 4.84 -1.58 12.71
CA ILE A 11 3.69 -1.32 11.84
C ILE A 11 2.59 -2.34 12.13
N ILE A 12 1.37 -1.84 12.39
CA ILE A 12 0.18 -2.68 12.56
C ILE A 12 -0.54 -2.78 11.22
N PHE A 13 -0.55 -3.96 10.62
CA PHE A 13 -1.30 -4.21 9.41
C PHE A 13 -2.78 -4.53 9.71
N PRO A 14 -3.72 -4.26 8.77
CA PRO A 14 -3.49 -3.66 7.45
C PRO A 14 -3.27 -2.14 7.50
N GLN A 15 -2.52 -1.64 6.54
CA GLN A 15 -2.30 -0.20 6.31
C GLN A 15 -2.98 0.23 5.03
N TYR A 16 -3.58 1.41 5.01
CA TYR A 16 -4.34 1.91 3.86
C TYR A 16 -3.75 3.21 3.35
N ARG A 17 -3.57 3.31 2.03
CA ARG A 17 -2.98 4.47 1.37
C ARG A 17 -3.81 4.84 0.14
N LYS A 18 -3.89 6.13 -0.15
CA LYS A 18 -4.47 6.65 -1.39
C LYS A 18 -3.45 7.53 -2.07
N TYR A 19 -3.21 7.35 -3.36
CA TYR A 19 -2.42 8.33 -4.11
C TYR A 19 -3.15 9.67 -4.14
N LYS A 20 -2.40 10.77 -3.97
CA LYS A 20 -2.96 12.13 -3.97
C LYS A 20 -3.65 12.51 -5.27
N ASN A 21 -3.35 11.79 -6.36
CA ASN A 21 -4.04 11.93 -7.64
C ASN A 21 -5.48 11.35 -7.63
N GLY A 22 -5.88 10.64 -6.57
CA GLY A 22 -7.20 10.04 -6.38
C GLY A 22 -7.49 8.81 -7.25
N LYS A 23 -6.50 8.29 -7.99
CA LYS A 23 -6.72 7.22 -8.98
C LYS A 23 -6.44 5.82 -8.46
N ASN A 24 -5.61 5.70 -7.41
CA ASN A 24 -5.19 4.41 -6.86
C ASN A 24 -5.31 4.43 -5.35
N PHE A 25 -5.82 3.32 -4.83
CA PHE A 25 -5.99 3.05 -3.41
C PHE A 25 -5.30 1.72 -3.11
N PHE A 26 -4.61 1.66 -1.99
CA PHE A 26 -3.81 0.52 -1.60
C PHE A 26 -4.23 0.07 -0.21
N LYS A 27 -4.36 -1.24 -0.04
CA LYS A 27 -4.50 -1.90 1.24
C LYS A 27 -3.33 -2.86 1.38
N ILE A 28 -2.36 -2.46 2.17
CA ILE A 28 -1.19 -3.28 2.48
C ILE A 28 -1.60 -4.24 3.60
N VAL A 29 -1.81 -5.52 3.26
CA VAL A 29 -2.26 -6.56 4.18
C VAL A 29 -1.09 -7.06 5.03
N SER A 30 0.11 -7.10 4.45
CA SER A 30 1.36 -7.41 5.14
C SER A 30 2.56 -6.93 4.31
N GLU A 31 3.77 -7.13 4.80
CA GLU A 31 5.02 -6.89 4.05
C GLU A 31 5.12 -7.73 2.76
N LYS A 32 4.29 -8.77 2.62
CA LYS A 32 4.32 -9.72 1.50
C LYS A 32 3.05 -9.69 0.65
N GLU A 33 2.05 -8.90 1.02
CA GLU A 33 0.77 -8.90 0.34
C GLU A 33 0.09 -7.54 0.41
N PHE A 34 -0.41 -7.08 -0.73
CA PHE A 34 -1.22 -5.87 -0.81
C PHE A 34 -2.31 -5.98 -1.87
N GLU A 35 -3.33 -5.15 -1.75
CA GLU A 35 -4.42 -4.99 -2.71
C GLU A 35 -4.37 -3.57 -3.28
N GLU A 36 -4.35 -3.44 -4.61
CA GLU A 36 -4.49 -2.16 -5.31
C GLU A 36 -5.88 -2.07 -5.92
N LYS A 37 -6.54 -0.94 -5.72
CA LYS A 37 -7.80 -0.57 -6.35
C LYS A 37 -7.56 0.66 -7.22
N THR A 38 -7.77 0.53 -8.53
CA THR A 38 -7.54 1.59 -9.52
C THR A 38 -8.84 1.99 -10.20
N PHE A 39 -9.02 3.29 -10.38
CA PHE A 39 -10.18 3.87 -11.08
C PHE A 39 -9.81 4.17 -12.53
N LEU A 40 -10.37 3.41 -13.46
CA LEU A 40 -10.12 3.52 -14.90
C LEU A 40 -11.45 3.56 -15.65
N GLY A 41 -11.75 4.71 -16.27
CA GLY A 41 -12.90 4.86 -17.17
C GLY A 41 -14.27 4.57 -16.53
N GLY A 42 -14.45 4.95 -15.26
CA GLY A 42 -15.70 4.72 -14.52
C GLY A 42 -15.87 3.30 -13.99
N LYS A 43 -14.85 2.45 -14.13
CA LYS A 43 -14.79 1.12 -13.51
C LYS A 43 -13.72 1.11 -12.42
N THR A 44 -14.01 0.36 -11.37
CA THR A 44 -13.08 0.06 -10.29
C THR A 44 -12.47 -1.31 -10.56
N ILE A 45 -11.14 -1.36 -10.66
CA ILE A 45 -10.37 -2.58 -10.87
C ILE A 45 -9.59 -2.85 -9.60
N THR A 46 -9.83 -3.99 -8.96
CA THR A 46 -9.13 -4.40 -7.73
C THR A 46 -8.26 -5.61 -8.00
N HIS A 47 -6.97 -5.49 -7.70
CA HIS A 47 -5.97 -6.54 -7.89
C HIS A 47 -5.29 -6.83 -6.55
N ARG A 48 -5.14 -8.12 -6.23
CA ARG A 48 -4.38 -8.58 -5.07
C ARG A 48 -3.04 -9.12 -5.54
N PHE A 49 -1.98 -8.66 -4.90
CA PHE A 49 -0.60 -8.97 -5.25
C PHE A 49 0.09 -9.67 -4.09
N GLU A 50 0.74 -10.79 -4.40
CA GLU A 50 1.73 -11.43 -3.53
C GLU A 50 3.12 -10.95 -3.95
N VAL A 51 3.83 -10.30 -3.03
CA VAL A 51 5.11 -9.65 -3.29
C VAL A 51 6.21 -10.67 -3.53
N LYS A 52 6.55 -10.87 -4.80
CA LYS A 52 7.60 -11.81 -5.22
C LYS A 52 8.82 -11.12 -5.78
N ILE A 53 8.62 -10.00 -6.47
CA ILE A 53 9.66 -9.29 -7.20
C ILE A 53 10.09 -8.02 -6.46
N LEU A 54 11.29 -7.53 -6.80
CA LEU A 54 11.85 -6.32 -6.18
C LEU A 54 10.98 -5.06 -6.36
N PRO A 55 10.36 -4.79 -7.52
CA PRO A 55 9.48 -3.62 -7.70
C PRO A 55 8.35 -3.56 -6.67
N ASP A 56 7.68 -4.68 -6.41
CA ASP A 56 6.56 -4.75 -5.45
C ASP A 56 7.03 -4.48 -4.02
N ARG A 57 8.24 -4.95 -3.66
CA ARG A 57 8.85 -4.68 -2.35
C ARG A 57 9.16 -3.20 -2.17
N ASN A 58 9.69 -2.56 -3.21
CA ASN A 58 9.95 -1.12 -3.20
C ASN A 58 8.65 -0.35 -3.05
N LEU A 59 7.61 -0.73 -3.80
CA LEU A 59 6.28 -0.11 -3.72
C LEU A 59 5.70 -0.18 -2.30
N ILE A 60 5.68 -1.37 -1.66
CA ILE A 60 5.23 -1.51 -0.28
C ILE A 60 6.06 -0.63 0.66
N SER A 61 7.40 -0.64 0.50
CA SER A 61 8.29 0.15 1.36
C SER A 61 7.99 1.64 1.25
N ASP A 62 7.80 2.13 0.03
CA ASP A 62 7.46 3.52 -0.22
C ASP A 62 6.08 3.87 0.32
N LEU A 63 5.08 3.01 0.13
CA LEU A 63 3.72 3.19 0.65
C LEU A 63 3.63 3.16 2.18
N LEU A 64 4.52 2.42 2.86
CA LEU A 64 4.53 2.32 4.31
C LEU A 64 5.35 3.43 4.98
N ILE A 65 6.48 3.81 4.38
CA ILE A 65 7.49 4.65 5.05
C ILE A 65 7.67 6.01 4.36
N ASN A 66 7.72 6.05 3.03
CA ASN A 66 8.07 7.25 2.26
C ASN A 66 6.87 7.89 1.53
N TYR A 67 5.65 7.59 1.97
CA TYR A 67 4.45 7.87 1.18
C TYR A 67 4.00 9.32 1.21
N ALA A 68 4.44 10.11 2.18
CA ALA A 68 3.90 11.44 2.48
C ALA A 68 3.93 12.42 1.29
N GLU A 69 4.84 12.25 0.33
CA GLU A 69 4.93 13.12 -0.85
C GLU A 69 3.86 12.80 -1.91
N PHE A 70 3.57 11.52 -2.16
CA PHE A 70 2.74 11.07 -3.29
C PHE A 70 1.43 10.37 -2.88
N ALA A 71 1.29 9.96 -1.63
CA ALA A 71 0.11 9.33 -1.07
C ALA A 71 -0.28 9.95 0.28
N GLU A 72 -1.48 9.62 0.71
CA GLU A 72 -2.03 9.94 2.03
C GLU A 72 -2.48 8.66 2.73
N GLU A 73 -2.39 8.64 4.05
CA GLU A 73 -3.01 7.61 4.86
C GLU A 73 -4.53 7.82 4.88
N ILE A 74 -5.27 6.72 4.68
CA ILE A 74 -6.73 6.72 4.72
C ILE A 74 -7.21 5.69 5.72
N SER A 75 -8.49 5.74 6.09
CA SER A 75 -9.12 4.69 6.89
C SER A 75 -9.51 3.48 6.04
N ALA A 76 -9.75 2.35 6.70
CA ALA A 76 -10.33 1.17 6.06
C ALA A 76 -11.68 1.49 5.40
N GLU A 77 -12.52 2.30 6.07
CA GLU A 77 -13.83 2.70 5.57
C GLU A 77 -13.72 3.49 4.25
N GLU A 78 -12.75 4.41 4.15
CA GLU A 78 -12.51 5.18 2.92
C GLU A 78 -12.04 4.27 1.78
N TYR A 79 -11.26 3.24 2.07
CA TYR A 79 -10.85 2.24 1.07
C TYR A 79 -12.03 1.40 0.57
N GLU A 80 -12.95 1.00 1.45
CA GLU A 80 -14.13 0.21 1.10
C GLU A 80 -15.17 1.00 0.30
N ARG A 81 -15.30 2.30 0.59
CA ARG A 81 -16.23 3.22 -0.12
C ARG A 81 -15.76 3.67 -1.48
N ALA A 82 -14.45 3.60 -1.74
CA ALA A 82 -13.87 3.91 -3.05
C ALA A 82 -14.37 2.90 -4.09
#